data_AF-A0A366M321-F1
#
_entry.id   AF-A0A366M321-F1
#
_cell.length_a   1.000
_cell.length_b   1.000
_cell.length_c   1.000
_cell.angle_alpha   90.00
_cell.angle_beta   90.00
_cell.angle_gamma   90.00
#
_symmetry.space_group_name_H-M   'P 1'
#
loop_
_entity.id
_entity.type
_entity.pdbx_description
1 polymer ?
#
loop_
_entity_poly.entity_id
_entity_poly.type
_entity_poly.pdbx_seq_one_letter_code
_entity_poly.pdbx_strand_id
1 'polypeptide(L)'
;MGRRRFSEMPCPLPLFPVMPQFTQTSRRVRPVLLATRRAQPTAVFIIRLTVTAVAAYLVALALPLAEKPLLAPLTALLVVQYTLYQTIRSAIQRISSVVVGVLIAVLLAATVGFTWWTLGLAIATSLVIGYTARLGDHILEVPISAMLIFALGAATTAGAADRVFETLVGAGMGLLAGLIASPVHMETAQEAIGDLGCRLGELTDRLADGLWPGERGTGGEAGEGPDFPALLRDAREVGRDIQRTDGALSQAEDSLRLNPRAGGLHPMGTALRSGLETLEYSAVNLRGLARSLADRQHLGDSGIYAIEARDRLSAALREISECMRAFGLLVRSEVVRDVRAYDEALRRHLAEGRKMRDEFADALAPWISARSAEWRLHAEVLVHLDRLLDLFDAEHRAQSRNRRRRRIRHRIGAAARSGGPDRRPRTPVRRRPRPG
;
A
#
# COMPACT_ATOMS: atom_id res chain seq x y z
N MET A 1 34.34 -9.29 6.47
CA MET A 1 34.38 -8.02 7.24
C MET A 1 33.64 -6.96 6.43
N GLY A 2 32.61 -6.30 6.98
CA GLY A 2 32.08 -5.03 6.45
C GLY A 2 30.86 -5.04 5.51
N ARG A 3 29.72 -5.65 5.86
CA ARG A 3 28.41 -5.34 5.22
C ARG A 3 28.02 -3.91 5.59
N ARG A 4 28.09 -2.95 4.65
CA ARG A 4 27.49 -1.62 4.83
C ARG A 4 25.99 -1.71 4.57
N ARG A 5 25.19 -1.54 5.62
CA ARG A 5 23.75 -1.27 5.53
C ARG A 5 23.57 0.11 4.93
N PHE A 6 22.86 0.21 3.80
CA PHE A 6 22.57 1.49 3.17
C PHE A 6 21.44 2.21 3.90
N SER A 7 21.64 3.51 3.98
CA SER A 7 20.87 4.54 4.65
C SER A 7 19.47 4.68 4.03
N GLU A 8 18.44 4.58 4.86
CA GLU A 8 17.10 5.10 4.57
C GLU A 8 17.19 6.64 4.54
N MET A 9 17.37 7.23 3.35
CA MET A 9 17.21 8.68 3.15
C MET A 9 15.86 8.92 2.45
N PRO A 10 15.01 9.84 2.96
CA PRO A 10 13.81 10.23 2.23
C PRO A 10 14.19 10.89 0.90
N CYS A 11 13.44 10.53 -0.14
CA CYS A 11 13.69 10.92 -1.54
C CYS A 11 13.89 12.45 -1.66
N PRO A 12 14.95 12.93 -2.34
CA PRO A 12 15.16 14.36 -2.54
C PRO A 12 14.01 14.93 -3.38
N LEU A 13 13.44 16.05 -2.93
CA LEU A 13 12.48 16.83 -3.72
C LEU A 13 13.19 17.34 -4.99
N PRO A 14 12.51 17.37 -6.15
CA PRO A 14 13.10 17.91 -7.37
C PRO A 14 13.53 19.37 -7.15
N LEU A 15 14.77 19.67 -7.52
CA LEU A 15 15.38 21.00 -7.40
C LEU A 15 14.68 21.98 -8.35
N PHE A 16 13.83 22.86 -7.80
CA PHE A 16 13.41 24.07 -8.49
C PHE A 16 14.56 25.08 -8.52
N PRO A 17 14.79 25.81 -9.63
CA PRO A 17 15.77 26.89 -9.64
C PRO A 17 15.17 28.12 -8.97
N VAL A 18 15.65 28.46 -7.78
CA VAL A 18 15.51 29.80 -7.21
C VAL A 18 16.86 30.21 -6.63
N MET A 19 17.46 31.26 -7.21
CA MET A 19 18.53 32.06 -6.60
C MET A 19 17.99 33.48 -6.33
N PRO A 20 18.60 34.31 -5.44
CA PRO A 20 19.94 34.17 -4.87
C PRO A 20 20.05 34.24 -3.31
N GLN A 21 21.14 33.63 -2.85
CA GLN A 21 22.00 33.91 -1.69
C GLN A 21 21.39 34.48 -0.38
N PHE A 22 21.26 33.60 0.62
CA PHE A 22 21.48 33.97 2.02
C PHE A 22 22.51 33.03 2.66
N THR A 23 23.39 33.65 3.43
CA THR A 23 24.61 33.13 4.05
C THR A 23 24.37 31.92 4.95
N GLN A 24 25.17 30.86 4.74
CA GLN A 24 25.22 29.67 5.57
C GLN A 24 25.74 30.00 6.97
N THR A 25 24.93 29.73 8.00
CA THR A 25 25.42 29.42 9.35
C THR A 25 25.11 27.96 9.64
N SER A 26 26.13 27.12 9.59
CA SER A 26 26.00 25.69 9.87
C SER A 26 25.89 25.46 11.38
N ARG A 27 24.68 25.11 11.85
CA ARG A 27 24.48 24.56 13.18
C ARG A 27 24.25 23.06 13.05
N ARG A 28 25.27 22.28 13.45
CA ARG A 28 25.22 20.81 13.54
C ARG A 28 24.06 20.38 14.43
N VAL A 29 23.04 19.75 13.85
CA VAL A 29 22.03 18.99 14.59
C VAL A 29 22.34 17.51 14.41
N ARG A 30 22.64 16.82 15.53
CA ARG A 30 22.79 15.37 15.58
C ARG A 30 21.44 14.70 15.26
N PRO A 31 21.36 13.73 14.34
CA PRO A 31 20.13 12.97 14.17
C PRO A 31 20.05 11.89 15.26
N VAL A 32 19.17 12.11 16.24
CA VAL A 32 18.55 11.02 17.01
C VAL A 32 17.49 10.43 16.10
N LEU A 33 17.87 9.42 15.31
CA LEU A 33 16.98 8.69 14.42
C LEU A 33 17.29 7.22 14.60
N LEU A 34 16.38 6.53 15.31
CA LEU A 34 16.00 5.13 15.16
C LEU A 34 15.23 4.72 16.44
N ALA A 35 13.90 4.86 16.38
CA ALA A 35 12.89 4.10 17.14
C ALA A 35 11.64 4.96 17.45
N THR A 36 10.99 5.49 16.43
CA THR A 36 9.57 5.80 16.52
C THR A 36 8.87 5.15 15.34
N ARG A 37 8.74 3.83 15.42
CA ARG A 37 7.62 3.14 14.78
C ARG A 37 6.37 3.95 15.15
N ARG A 38 5.67 4.46 14.13
CA ARG A 38 4.33 5.05 14.21
C ARG A 38 3.38 4.03 14.86
N ALA A 39 3.40 3.97 16.18
CA ALA A 39 2.34 3.39 16.98
C ALA A 39 1.31 4.52 17.20
N GLN A 40 0.02 4.19 17.15
CA GLN A 40 -0.96 5.04 17.83
C GLN A 40 -0.41 5.36 19.23
N PRO A 41 -0.54 6.59 19.75
CA PRO A 41 -0.04 6.93 21.07
C PRO A 41 -0.50 5.85 22.04
N THR A 42 0.39 5.24 22.82
CA THR A 42 0.05 4.12 23.72
C THR A 42 -1.19 4.44 24.58
N ALA A 43 -1.35 5.71 24.94
CA ALA A 43 -2.54 6.25 25.59
C ALA A 43 -3.85 6.05 24.81
N VAL A 44 -3.88 6.31 23.50
CA VAL A 44 -5.07 6.10 22.64
C VAL A 44 -5.43 4.61 22.58
N PHE A 45 -4.42 3.74 22.48
CA PHE A 45 -4.64 2.29 22.47
C PHE A 45 -5.21 1.80 23.81
N ILE A 46 -4.65 2.25 24.93
CA ILE A 46 -5.14 1.91 26.28
C ILE A 46 -6.58 2.40 26.48
N ILE A 47 -6.85 3.68 26.17
CA ILE A 47 -8.21 4.25 26.28
C ILE A 47 -9.20 3.45 25.46
N ARG A 48 -8.84 3.09 24.22
CA ARG A 48 -9.71 2.30 23.34
C ARG A 48 -10.00 0.91 23.92
N LEU A 49 -8.99 0.21 24.41
CA LEU A 49 -9.18 -1.11 25.04
C LEU A 49 -10.12 -1.00 26.23
N THR A 50 -9.88 -0.03 27.12
CA THR A 50 -10.71 0.19 28.32
C THR A 50 -12.14 0.53 27.96
N VAL A 51 -12.36 1.50 27.05
CA VAL A 51 -13.71 1.89 26.61
C VAL A 51 -14.45 0.72 25.96
N THR A 52 -13.76 -0.07 25.13
CA THR A 52 -14.40 -1.23 24.47
C THR A 52 -14.77 -2.31 25.47
N ALA A 53 -13.89 -2.63 26.42
CA ALA A 53 -14.15 -3.61 27.46
C ALA A 53 -15.33 -3.17 28.35
N VAL A 54 -15.32 -1.91 28.80
CA VAL A 54 -16.41 -1.34 29.62
C VAL A 54 -17.73 -1.35 28.84
N ALA A 55 -17.72 -0.96 27.55
CA ALA A 55 -18.92 -0.99 26.73
C ALA A 55 -19.46 -2.43 26.55
N ALA A 56 -18.58 -3.42 26.34
CA ALA A 56 -18.97 -4.82 26.27
C ALA A 56 -19.59 -5.32 27.59
N TYR A 57 -19.03 -4.92 28.73
CA TYR A 57 -19.58 -5.24 30.04
C TYR A 57 -20.97 -4.60 30.24
N LEU A 58 -21.12 -3.31 29.94
CA LEU A 58 -22.39 -2.59 30.09
C LEU A 58 -23.49 -3.15 29.18
N VAL A 59 -23.16 -3.51 27.94
CA VAL A 59 -24.10 -4.16 27.01
C VAL A 59 -24.50 -5.54 27.52
N ALA A 60 -23.54 -6.33 28.03
CA ALA A 60 -23.84 -7.64 28.58
C ALA A 60 -24.67 -7.55 29.87
N LEU A 61 -24.49 -6.52 30.69
CA LEU A 61 -25.27 -6.26 31.91
C LEU A 61 -26.71 -5.83 31.60
N ALA A 62 -26.93 -5.14 30.48
CA ALA A 62 -28.26 -4.76 30.00
C ALA A 62 -29.04 -5.96 29.44
N LEU A 63 -28.35 -7.05 29.08
CA LEU A 63 -28.96 -8.30 28.68
C LEU A 63 -29.18 -9.17 29.93
N PRO A 64 -30.35 -9.81 30.12
CA PRO A 64 -30.63 -10.66 31.27
C PRO A 64 -29.92 -12.03 31.15
N LEU A 65 -28.60 -12.01 31.03
CA LEU A 65 -27.75 -13.19 30.83
C LEU A 65 -27.23 -13.70 32.17
N ALA A 66 -26.36 -12.93 32.84
CA ALA A 66 -25.75 -13.33 34.10
C ALA A 66 -25.62 -12.13 35.05
N GLU A 67 -25.65 -12.38 36.36
CA GLU A 67 -25.54 -11.31 37.39
C GLU A 67 -24.23 -10.51 37.27
N LYS A 68 -23.15 -11.12 36.74
CA LYS A 68 -21.82 -10.50 36.58
C LYS A 68 -21.12 -10.99 35.28
N PRO A 69 -21.38 -10.37 34.11
CA PRO A 69 -20.91 -10.88 32.81
C PRO A 69 -19.46 -10.49 32.51
N LEU A 70 -18.51 -11.14 33.18
CA LEU A 70 -17.07 -10.84 33.07
C LEU A 70 -16.42 -11.41 31.80
N LEU A 71 -17.05 -12.33 31.07
CA LEU A 71 -16.46 -12.89 29.85
C LEU A 71 -16.64 -11.96 28.64
N ALA A 72 -17.69 -11.16 28.61
CA ALA A 72 -17.89 -10.15 27.56
C ALA A 72 -16.72 -9.13 27.47
N PRO A 73 -16.30 -8.44 28.55
CA PRO A 73 -15.16 -7.52 28.51
C PRO A 73 -13.83 -8.23 28.20
N LEU A 74 -13.60 -9.41 28.78
CA LEU A 74 -12.42 -10.23 28.45
C LEU A 74 -12.43 -10.63 26.97
N THR A 75 -13.61 -10.88 26.41
CA THR A 75 -13.73 -11.24 25.00
C THR A 75 -13.42 -10.07 24.10
N ALA A 76 -14.00 -8.92 24.40
CA ALA A 76 -13.72 -7.66 23.71
C ALA A 76 -12.23 -7.29 23.72
N LEU A 77 -11.54 -7.44 24.87
CA LEU A 77 -10.11 -7.15 24.98
C LEU A 77 -9.28 -7.98 24.01
N LEU A 78 -9.42 -9.31 23.99
CA LEU A 78 -8.59 -10.11 23.08
C LEU A 78 -8.89 -9.81 21.60
N VAL A 79 -10.15 -9.54 21.26
CA VAL A 79 -10.55 -9.21 19.87
C VAL A 79 -9.92 -7.90 19.40
N VAL A 80 -9.86 -6.88 20.27
CA VAL A 80 -9.25 -5.55 19.94
C VAL A 80 -7.72 -5.61 19.82
N GLN A 81 -7.05 -6.63 20.37
CA GLN A 81 -5.59 -6.77 20.28
C GLN A 81 -5.09 -7.14 18.88
N TYR A 82 -5.95 -7.68 18.02
CA TYR A 82 -5.58 -8.11 16.67
C TYR A 82 -5.87 -7.02 15.61
N THR A 83 -5.22 -7.12 14.45
CA THR A 83 -5.52 -6.26 13.28
C THR A 83 -6.89 -6.61 12.69
N LEU A 84 -7.64 -5.68 12.06
CA LEU A 84 -9.04 -5.89 11.66
C LEU A 84 -9.36 -7.24 10.97
N TYR A 85 -8.50 -7.67 10.03
CA TYR A 85 -8.63 -8.98 9.38
C TYR A 85 -8.39 -10.16 10.33
N GLN A 86 -7.33 -10.05 11.15
CA GLN A 86 -7.06 -11.01 12.21
C GLN A 86 -8.12 -10.98 13.31
N THR A 87 -8.75 -9.83 13.58
CA THR A 87 -9.85 -9.64 14.53
C THR A 87 -11.08 -10.44 14.11
N ILE A 88 -11.45 -10.42 12.83
CA ILE A 88 -12.59 -11.20 12.32
C ILE A 88 -12.28 -12.70 12.44
N ARG A 89 -11.12 -13.14 11.95
CA ARG A 89 -10.75 -14.56 12.02
C ARG A 89 -10.62 -15.04 13.47
N SER A 90 -9.97 -14.26 14.33
CA SER A 90 -9.84 -14.54 15.77
C SER A 90 -11.21 -14.56 16.44
N ALA A 91 -12.10 -13.61 16.15
CA ALA A 91 -13.46 -13.62 16.70
C ALA A 91 -14.23 -14.89 16.30
N ILE A 92 -14.16 -15.33 15.04
CA ILE A 92 -14.81 -16.57 14.59
C ILE A 92 -14.20 -17.80 15.28
N GLN A 93 -12.87 -17.89 15.32
CA GLN A 93 -12.17 -18.99 15.99
C GLN A 93 -12.50 -19.03 17.48
N ARG A 94 -12.61 -17.88 18.12
CA ARG A 94 -12.96 -17.74 19.52
C ARG A 94 -14.41 -18.14 19.81
N ILE A 95 -15.36 -17.62 19.03
CA ILE A 95 -16.78 -17.98 19.16
C ILE A 95 -16.95 -19.49 18.96
N SER A 96 -16.33 -20.06 17.93
CA SER A 96 -16.38 -21.52 17.70
C SER A 96 -15.72 -22.31 18.84
N SER A 97 -14.59 -21.83 19.37
CA SER A 97 -13.90 -22.43 20.52
C SER A 97 -14.80 -22.50 21.76
N VAL A 98 -15.42 -21.38 22.12
CA VAL A 98 -16.34 -21.30 23.26
C VAL A 98 -17.56 -22.19 23.02
N VAL A 99 -18.19 -22.12 21.84
CA VAL A 99 -19.38 -22.94 21.53
C VAL A 99 -19.07 -24.43 21.63
N VAL A 100 -17.94 -24.88 21.08
CA VAL A 100 -17.50 -26.28 21.17
C VAL A 100 -17.25 -26.69 22.62
N GLY A 101 -16.52 -25.87 23.39
CA GLY A 101 -16.24 -26.15 24.81
C GLY A 101 -17.51 -26.24 25.64
N VAL A 102 -18.48 -25.34 25.41
CA VAL A 102 -19.79 -25.34 26.07
C VAL A 102 -20.59 -26.59 25.71
N LEU A 103 -20.64 -26.98 24.43
CA LEU A 103 -21.36 -28.20 24.00
C LEU A 103 -20.78 -29.46 24.63
N ILE A 104 -19.45 -29.58 24.68
CA ILE A 104 -18.76 -30.72 25.32
C ILE A 104 -19.09 -30.76 26.81
N ALA A 105 -19.04 -29.61 27.49
CA ALA A 105 -19.33 -29.54 28.92
C ALA A 105 -20.78 -29.91 29.24
N VAL A 106 -21.75 -29.38 28.49
CA VAL A 106 -23.17 -29.72 28.65
C VAL A 106 -23.42 -31.21 28.39
N LEU A 107 -22.83 -31.77 27.32
CA LEU A 107 -23.00 -33.18 26.96
C LEU A 107 -22.45 -34.11 28.06
N LEU A 108 -21.25 -33.83 28.55
CA LEU A 108 -20.60 -34.65 29.60
C LEU A 108 -21.28 -34.49 30.95
N ALA A 109 -21.73 -33.28 31.30
CA ALA A 109 -22.47 -33.03 32.52
C ALA A 109 -23.82 -33.78 32.53
N ALA A 110 -24.52 -33.79 31.39
CA ALA A 110 -25.81 -34.47 31.25
C ALA A 110 -25.70 -36.00 31.26
N THR A 111 -24.57 -36.57 30.81
CA THR A 111 -24.41 -38.02 30.64
C THR A 111 -23.70 -38.73 31.79
N VAL A 112 -22.67 -38.11 32.38
CA VAL A 112 -21.78 -38.79 33.35
C VAL A 112 -21.70 -38.09 34.71
N GLY A 113 -22.08 -36.82 34.81
CA GLY A 113 -21.93 -36.03 36.03
C GLY A 113 -20.48 -35.59 36.31
N PHE A 114 -20.28 -34.78 37.35
CA PHE A 114 -18.98 -34.17 37.65
C PHE A 114 -18.08 -35.09 38.51
N THR A 115 -16.99 -35.58 37.91
CA THR A 115 -15.93 -36.35 38.57
C THR A 115 -14.57 -35.95 38.00
N TRP A 116 -13.47 -36.32 38.67
CA TRP A 116 -12.12 -35.99 38.20
C TRP A 116 -11.77 -36.67 36.86
N TRP A 117 -12.28 -37.88 36.62
CA TRP A 117 -12.11 -38.58 35.34
C TRP A 117 -12.91 -37.91 34.21
N THR A 118 -14.14 -37.45 34.48
CA THR A 118 -14.95 -36.75 33.46
C THR A 118 -14.38 -35.38 33.13
N LEU A 119 -13.75 -34.70 34.10
CA LEU A 119 -12.97 -33.50 33.84
C LEU A 119 -11.76 -33.78 32.92
N GLY A 120 -10.99 -34.83 33.21
CA GLY A 120 -9.87 -35.24 32.36
C GLY A 120 -10.32 -35.58 30.94
N LEU A 121 -11.42 -36.31 30.80
CA LEU A 121 -12.03 -36.65 29.52
C LEU A 121 -12.53 -35.40 28.78
N ALA A 122 -13.14 -34.44 29.47
CA ALA A 122 -13.60 -33.18 28.89
C ALA A 122 -12.44 -32.38 28.29
N ILE A 123 -11.33 -32.26 29.03
CA ILE A 123 -10.13 -31.57 28.57
C ILE A 123 -9.55 -32.28 27.35
N ALA A 124 -9.34 -33.60 27.43
CA ALA A 124 -8.79 -34.38 26.33
C ALA A 124 -9.65 -34.27 25.05
N THR A 125 -10.97 -34.44 25.19
CA THR A 125 -11.91 -34.35 24.07
C THR A 125 -11.95 -32.94 23.48
N SER A 126 -11.92 -31.91 24.33
CA SER A 126 -11.85 -30.50 23.91
C SER A 126 -10.58 -30.19 23.11
N LEU A 127 -9.43 -30.69 23.55
CA LEU A 127 -8.16 -30.53 22.81
C LEU A 127 -8.20 -31.25 21.46
N VAL A 128 -8.67 -32.50 21.43
CA VAL A 128 -8.76 -33.29 20.19
C VAL A 128 -9.68 -32.60 19.18
N ILE A 129 -10.85 -32.11 19.62
CA ILE A 129 -11.78 -31.40 18.75
C ILE A 129 -11.20 -30.06 18.32
N GLY A 130 -10.60 -29.28 19.23
CA GLY A 130 -9.94 -28.01 18.89
C GLY A 130 -8.83 -28.16 17.84
N TYR A 131 -8.05 -29.24 17.95
CA TYR A 131 -6.97 -29.56 17.01
C TYR A 131 -7.51 -30.00 15.63
N THR A 132 -8.50 -30.90 15.62
CA THR A 132 -9.11 -31.41 14.38
C THR A 132 -9.90 -30.33 13.63
N ALA A 133 -10.57 -29.43 14.35
CA ALA A 133 -11.28 -28.28 13.77
C ALA A 133 -10.36 -27.11 13.36
N ARG A 134 -9.04 -27.24 13.51
CA ARG A 134 -8.02 -26.24 13.11
C ARG A 134 -8.28 -24.84 13.69
N LEU A 135 -8.62 -24.75 14.99
CA LEU A 135 -8.91 -23.49 15.68
C LEU A 135 -7.68 -22.56 15.84
N GLY A 136 -6.48 -22.98 15.43
CA GLY A 136 -5.27 -22.16 15.44
C GLY A 136 -4.83 -21.80 16.86
N ASP A 137 -4.55 -20.53 17.12
CA ASP A 137 -4.03 -20.05 18.40
C ASP A 137 -5.03 -20.16 19.58
N HIS A 138 -6.30 -20.49 19.30
CA HIS A 138 -7.39 -20.51 20.29
C HIS A 138 -7.77 -21.93 20.76
N ILE A 139 -6.94 -22.94 20.46
CA ILE A 139 -7.19 -24.35 20.85
C ILE A 139 -7.33 -24.50 22.37
N LEU A 140 -6.56 -23.75 23.16
CA LEU A 140 -6.62 -23.80 24.62
C LEU A 140 -7.88 -23.14 25.19
N GLU A 141 -8.61 -22.32 24.42
CA GLU A 141 -9.85 -21.75 24.91
C GLU A 141 -10.96 -22.80 25.03
N VAL A 142 -10.98 -23.85 24.18
CA VAL A 142 -11.99 -24.91 24.22
C VAL A 142 -12.03 -25.61 25.59
N PRO A 143 -10.92 -26.17 26.12
CA PRO A 143 -10.92 -26.81 27.43
C PRO A 143 -11.16 -25.79 28.56
N ILE A 144 -10.64 -24.56 28.46
CA ILE A 144 -10.85 -23.52 29.48
C ILE A 144 -12.34 -23.20 29.59
N SER A 145 -13.03 -22.98 28.47
CA SER A 145 -14.47 -22.72 28.44
C SER A 145 -15.28 -23.90 28.96
N ALA A 146 -14.91 -25.13 28.59
CA ALA A 146 -15.55 -26.34 29.11
C ALA A 146 -15.41 -26.45 30.64
N MET A 147 -14.21 -26.23 31.16
CA MET A 147 -13.93 -26.22 32.60
C MET A 147 -14.72 -25.13 33.33
N LEU A 148 -14.84 -23.94 32.74
CA LEU A 148 -15.54 -22.80 33.36
C LEU A 148 -17.05 -23.07 33.49
N ILE A 149 -17.67 -23.70 32.49
CA ILE A 149 -19.08 -24.15 32.52
C ILE A 149 -19.27 -25.18 33.65
N PHE A 150 -18.38 -26.17 33.73
CA PHE A 150 -18.42 -27.18 34.77
C PHE A 150 -18.26 -26.59 36.18
N ALA A 151 -17.29 -25.69 36.37
CA ALA A 151 -16.96 -25.11 37.67
C ALA A 151 -18.06 -24.18 38.22
N LEU A 152 -18.77 -23.45 37.36
CA LEU A 152 -19.84 -22.55 37.79
C LEU A 152 -21.17 -23.27 38.07
N GLY A 153 -21.22 -24.61 37.98
CA GLY A 153 -22.47 -25.36 38.14
C GLY A 153 -23.50 -25.06 37.04
N ALA A 154 -23.08 -24.35 35.99
CA ALA A 154 -23.87 -23.91 34.85
C ALA A 154 -24.02 -25.01 33.79
N ALA A 155 -24.07 -26.28 34.22
CA ALA A 155 -24.44 -27.42 33.38
C ALA A 155 -25.93 -27.40 32.97
N THR A 156 -26.65 -26.33 33.29
CA THR A 156 -28.00 -26.06 32.80
C THR A 156 -27.93 -25.42 31.41
N THR A 157 -28.94 -25.69 30.58
CA THR A 157 -29.05 -25.10 29.25
C THR A 157 -29.07 -23.57 29.27
N ALA A 158 -29.59 -22.96 30.34
CA ALA A 158 -29.57 -21.52 30.56
C ALA A 158 -28.15 -20.98 30.74
N GLY A 159 -27.37 -21.54 31.65
CA GLY A 159 -25.98 -21.09 31.89
C GLY A 159 -25.05 -21.31 30.69
N ALA A 160 -25.31 -22.36 29.89
CA ALA A 160 -24.63 -22.57 28.62
C ALA A 160 -24.97 -21.50 27.58
N ALA A 161 -26.25 -21.13 27.45
CA ALA A 161 -26.69 -20.08 26.56
C ALA A 161 -26.09 -18.72 26.95
N ASP A 162 -26.09 -18.39 28.25
CA ASP A 162 -25.55 -17.13 28.75
C ASP A 162 -24.07 -16.96 28.39
N ARG A 163 -23.28 -18.05 28.45
CA ARG A 163 -21.86 -18.04 28.10
C ARG A 163 -21.58 -17.82 26.62
N VAL A 164 -22.41 -18.42 25.77
CA VAL A 164 -22.33 -18.19 24.32
C VAL A 164 -22.70 -16.74 24.01
N PHE A 165 -23.78 -16.22 24.59
CA PHE A 165 -24.19 -14.83 24.40
C PHE A 165 -23.18 -13.81 24.95
N GLU A 166 -22.61 -14.02 26.14
CA GLU A 166 -21.54 -13.16 26.68
C GLU A 166 -20.35 -13.08 25.72
N THR A 167 -19.96 -14.21 25.13
CA THR A 167 -18.86 -14.28 24.15
C THR A 167 -19.23 -13.57 22.84
N LEU A 168 -20.44 -13.76 22.34
CA LEU A 168 -20.94 -13.07 21.15
C LEU A 168 -20.97 -11.55 21.33
N VAL A 169 -21.44 -11.07 22.49
CA VAL A 169 -21.48 -9.64 22.82
C VAL A 169 -20.07 -9.07 22.89
N GLY A 170 -19.15 -9.73 23.59
CA GLY A 170 -17.76 -9.30 23.68
C GLY A 170 -17.05 -9.29 22.32
N ALA A 171 -17.25 -10.33 21.51
CA ALA A 171 -16.69 -10.40 20.16
C ALA A 171 -17.27 -9.31 19.25
N GLY A 172 -18.59 -9.10 19.28
CA GLY A 172 -19.28 -8.06 18.53
C GLY A 172 -18.79 -6.66 18.90
N MET A 173 -18.64 -6.36 20.19
CA MET A 173 -18.14 -5.07 20.65
C MET A 173 -16.66 -4.84 20.29
N GLY A 174 -15.83 -5.89 20.39
CA GLY A 174 -14.43 -5.83 19.94
C GLY A 174 -14.31 -5.59 18.43
N LEU A 175 -15.15 -6.26 17.64
CA LEU A 175 -15.28 -6.06 16.18
C LEU A 175 -15.73 -4.65 15.84
N LEU A 176 -16.77 -4.13 16.51
CA LEU A 176 -17.28 -2.78 16.33
C LEU A 176 -16.22 -1.73 16.64
N ALA A 177 -15.50 -1.88 17.76
CA ALA A 177 -14.42 -0.99 18.12
C ALA A 177 -13.26 -1.05 17.11
N GLY A 178 -12.92 -2.25 16.64
CA GLY A 178 -11.94 -2.45 15.56
C GLY A 178 -12.34 -1.75 14.28
N LEU A 179 -13.60 -1.91 13.85
CA LEU A 179 -14.17 -1.26 12.65
C LEU A 179 -14.16 0.26 12.76
N ILE A 180 -14.51 0.80 13.93
CA ILE A 180 -14.52 2.25 14.17
C ILE A 180 -13.11 2.83 14.17
N ALA A 181 -12.15 2.09 14.72
CA ALA A 181 -10.81 2.59 15.00
C ALA A 181 -9.73 2.13 14.01
N SER A 182 -10.09 1.37 12.96
CA SER A 182 -9.13 0.89 11.97
C SER A 182 -8.52 2.08 11.22
N PRO A 183 -7.23 2.41 11.43
CA PRO A 183 -6.57 3.40 10.60
C PRO A 183 -6.52 2.84 9.16
N VAL A 184 -6.86 3.67 8.19
CA VAL A 184 -6.69 3.29 6.79
C VAL A 184 -5.18 3.34 6.51
N HIS A 185 -4.56 2.19 6.23
CA HIS A 185 -3.11 2.06 5.98
C HIS A 185 -2.68 2.62 4.61
N MET A 186 -3.43 3.58 4.08
CA MET A 186 -3.20 4.14 2.74
C MET A 186 -1.83 4.82 2.65
N GLU A 187 -1.42 5.49 3.72
CA GLU A 187 -0.14 6.22 3.79
C GLU A 187 1.05 5.28 3.54
N THR A 188 1.01 4.06 4.10
CA THR A 188 2.08 3.06 3.92
C THR A 188 2.15 2.53 2.48
N ALA A 189 1.01 2.27 1.84
CA ALA A 189 0.98 1.84 0.45
C ALA A 189 1.44 2.97 -0.51
N GLN A 190 1.09 4.21 -0.20
CA GLN A 190 1.51 5.39 -0.95
C GLN A 190 3.01 5.68 -0.82
N GLU A 191 3.55 5.57 0.39
CA GLU A 191 5.00 5.65 0.66
C GLU A 191 5.74 4.57 -0.13
N ALA A 192 5.29 3.31 -0.04
CA ALA A 192 5.93 2.18 -0.74
C ALA A 192 5.94 2.34 -2.28
N ILE A 193 4.87 2.90 -2.87
CA ILE A 193 4.84 3.18 -4.32
C ILE A 193 5.77 4.35 -4.68
N GLY A 194 5.80 5.41 -3.86
CA GLY A 194 6.72 6.53 -4.05
C GLY A 194 8.18 6.08 -3.99
N ASP A 195 8.51 5.25 -3.01
CA ASP A 195 9.85 4.69 -2.83
C ASP A 195 10.25 3.78 -4.00
N LEU A 196 9.32 2.96 -4.52
CA LEU A 196 9.56 2.15 -5.71
C LEU A 196 9.86 3.01 -6.94
N GLY A 197 9.11 4.10 -7.14
CA GLY A 197 9.37 5.08 -8.21
C GLY A 197 10.75 5.73 -8.08
N CYS A 198 11.13 6.14 -6.86
CA CYS A 198 12.47 6.68 -6.60
C CYS A 198 13.58 5.65 -6.86
N ARG A 199 13.39 4.40 -6.43
CA ARG A 199 14.38 3.33 -6.64
C ARG A 199 14.58 2.99 -8.11
N LEU A 200 13.50 2.97 -8.91
CA LEU A 200 13.58 2.79 -10.35
C LEU A 200 14.31 3.96 -11.03
N GLY A 201 14.05 5.20 -10.59
CA GLY A 201 14.78 6.38 -11.04
C GLY A 201 16.28 6.27 -10.76
N GLU A 202 16.66 5.92 -9.52
CA GLU A 202 18.07 5.74 -9.14
C GLU A 202 18.79 4.68 -9.96
N LEU A 203 18.12 3.57 -10.29
CA LEU A 203 18.71 2.55 -11.16
C LEU A 203 18.89 3.05 -12.59
N THR A 204 17.96 3.88 -13.07
CA THR A 204 18.04 4.50 -14.40
C THR A 204 19.16 5.55 -14.46
N ASP A 205 19.35 6.35 -13.40
CA ASP A 205 20.50 7.27 -13.27
C ASP A 205 21.82 6.52 -13.32
N ARG A 206 21.92 5.39 -12.63
CA ARG A 206 23.13 4.55 -12.65
C ARG A 206 23.41 3.93 -14.01
N LEU A 207 22.38 3.62 -14.81
CA LEU A 207 22.56 3.22 -16.22
C LEU A 207 23.09 4.38 -17.06
N ALA A 208 22.60 5.60 -16.83
CA ALA A 208 23.10 6.80 -17.51
C ALA A 208 24.57 7.08 -17.15
N ASP A 209 24.93 6.91 -15.88
CA ASP A 209 26.31 7.06 -15.40
C ASP A 209 27.23 5.95 -15.95
N GLY A 210 26.71 4.72 -16.11
CA GLY A 210 27.43 3.59 -16.70
C GLY A 210 27.89 3.82 -18.14
N LEU A 211 27.26 4.74 -18.88
CA LEU A 211 27.70 5.11 -20.22
C LEU A 211 29.05 5.85 -20.24
N TRP A 212 29.55 6.30 -19.10
CA TRP A 212 30.78 7.08 -18.95
C TRP A 212 31.80 6.42 -18.00
N PRO A 213 32.35 5.24 -18.33
CA PRO A 213 33.34 4.57 -17.48
C PRO A 213 34.63 5.42 -17.39
N GLY A 214 35.05 5.77 -16.17
CA GLY A 214 36.36 6.40 -15.93
C GLY A 214 36.46 7.93 -16.08
N GLU A 215 35.43 8.63 -16.59
CA GLU A 215 35.53 10.09 -16.86
C GLU A 215 34.76 10.97 -15.85
N ARG A 216 33.81 10.41 -15.09
CA ARG A 216 32.95 11.16 -14.13
C ARG A 216 33.13 10.76 -12.66
N GLY A 217 34.26 10.15 -12.31
CA GLY A 217 34.64 9.97 -10.90
C GLY A 217 35.04 11.30 -10.27
N THR A 218 34.21 11.86 -9.39
CA THR A 218 34.53 13.02 -8.55
C THR A 218 35.63 12.64 -7.55
N GLY A 219 36.87 12.56 -8.02
CA GLY A 219 38.05 12.38 -7.18
C GLY A 219 39.04 11.37 -7.75
N GLY A 220 39.85 11.81 -8.72
CA GLY A 220 41.27 11.47 -8.94
C GLY A 220 41.73 10.00 -9.08
N GLU A 221 40.95 9.02 -8.70
CA GLU A 221 41.22 7.59 -8.87
C GLU A 221 40.39 7.12 -10.07
N ALA A 222 41.03 6.47 -11.03
CA ALA A 222 40.38 5.83 -12.16
C ALA A 222 39.52 4.66 -11.63
N GLY A 223 38.35 5.01 -11.08
CA GLY A 223 37.36 4.06 -10.60
C GLY A 223 36.77 3.32 -11.78
N GLU A 224 36.81 2.00 -11.70
CA GLU A 224 36.08 1.08 -12.57
C GLU A 224 34.62 1.54 -12.64
N GLY A 225 34.20 2.01 -13.82
CA GLY A 225 32.84 2.54 -14.01
C GLY A 225 31.76 1.50 -13.70
N PRO A 226 30.49 1.91 -13.58
CA PRO A 226 29.41 0.97 -13.30
C PRO A 226 29.39 -0.19 -14.31
N ASP A 227 29.62 -1.41 -13.82
CA ASP A 227 29.54 -2.65 -14.59
C ASP A 227 28.08 -2.92 -14.99
N PHE A 228 27.73 -2.90 -16.28
CA PHE A 228 26.37 -3.15 -16.76
C PHE A 228 25.81 -4.51 -16.29
N PRO A 229 26.60 -5.60 -16.23
CA PRO A 229 26.23 -6.83 -15.52
C PRO A 229 25.83 -6.66 -14.05
N ALA A 230 26.48 -5.78 -13.29
CA ALA A 230 26.07 -5.44 -11.93
C ALA A 230 24.75 -4.65 -11.91
N LEU A 231 24.58 -3.67 -12.81
CA LEU A 231 23.32 -2.93 -12.95
C LEU A 231 22.16 -3.83 -13.38
N LEU A 232 22.42 -4.81 -14.25
CA LEU A 232 21.44 -5.81 -14.64
C LEU A 232 21.03 -6.67 -13.43
N ARG A 233 21.99 -7.08 -12.57
CA ARG A 233 21.68 -7.77 -11.31
C ARG A 233 20.78 -6.92 -10.42
N ASP A 234 21.12 -5.65 -10.22
CA ASP A 234 20.31 -4.73 -9.41
C ASP A 234 18.90 -4.55 -9.97
N ALA A 235 18.75 -4.46 -11.30
CA ALA A 235 17.45 -4.42 -11.97
C ALA A 235 16.65 -5.73 -11.78
N ARG A 236 17.32 -6.90 -11.62
CA ARG A 236 16.63 -8.15 -11.25
C ARG A 236 16.11 -8.12 -9.81
N GLU A 237 16.79 -7.42 -8.92
CA GLU A 237 16.42 -7.37 -7.50
C GLU A 237 15.18 -6.51 -7.22
N VAL A 238 14.86 -5.55 -8.11
CA VAL A 238 13.65 -4.70 -8.03
C VAL A 238 12.37 -5.52 -7.88
N GLY A 239 12.34 -6.75 -8.40
CA GLY A 239 11.19 -7.67 -8.20
C GLY A 239 10.83 -7.86 -6.73
N ARG A 240 11.81 -7.86 -5.80
CA ARG A 240 11.53 -7.94 -4.36
C ARG A 240 10.85 -6.67 -3.83
N ASP A 241 11.22 -5.51 -4.37
CA ASP A 241 10.62 -4.25 -3.97
C ASP A 241 9.18 -4.14 -4.50
N ILE A 242 8.92 -4.60 -5.73
CA ILE A 242 7.55 -4.74 -6.29
C ILE A 242 6.69 -5.64 -5.40
N GLN A 243 7.18 -6.82 -5.01
CA GLN A 243 6.44 -7.75 -4.16
C GLN A 243 6.14 -7.17 -2.76
N ARG A 244 7.08 -6.41 -2.18
CA ARG A 244 6.85 -5.69 -0.92
C ARG A 244 5.77 -4.62 -1.07
N THR A 245 5.83 -3.83 -2.14
CA THR A 245 4.86 -2.79 -2.43
C THR A 245 3.48 -3.38 -2.73
N ASP A 246 3.39 -4.51 -3.44
CA ASP A 246 2.15 -5.24 -3.69
C ASP A 246 1.51 -5.76 -2.39
N GLY A 247 2.32 -6.31 -1.48
CA GLY A 247 1.84 -6.74 -0.16
C GLY A 247 1.28 -5.58 0.67
N ALA A 248 1.98 -4.44 0.68
CA ALA A 248 1.52 -3.23 1.36
C ALA A 248 0.22 -2.68 0.75
N LEU A 249 0.11 -2.71 -0.58
CA LEU A 249 -1.10 -2.29 -1.29
C LEU A 249 -2.28 -3.23 -1.04
N SER A 250 -2.06 -4.54 -1.11
CA SER A 250 -3.11 -5.55 -0.84
C SER A 250 -3.66 -5.39 0.58
N GLN A 251 -2.78 -5.19 1.56
CA GLN A 251 -3.19 -4.92 2.94
C GLN A 251 -4.02 -3.63 3.07
N ALA A 252 -3.67 -2.58 2.32
CA ALA A 252 -4.43 -1.34 2.28
C ALA A 252 -5.80 -1.53 1.61
N GLU A 253 -5.88 -2.27 0.49
CA GLU A 253 -7.13 -2.60 -0.19
C GLU A 253 -8.07 -3.44 0.67
N ASP A 254 -7.54 -4.45 1.37
CA ASP A 254 -8.32 -5.27 2.31
C ASP A 254 -8.86 -4.42 3.46
N SER A 255 -8.04 -3.49 3.97
CA SER A 255 -8.47 -2.53 5.00
C SER A 255 -9.60 -1.60 4.49
N LEU A 256 -9.58 -1.22 3.21
CA LEU A 256 -10.64 -0.42 2.59
C LEU A 256 -11.93 -1.22 2.42
N ARG A 257 -11.85 -2.48 1.98
CA ARG A 257 -13.02 -3.36 1.81
C ARG A 257 -13.75 -3.62 3.12
N LEU A 258 -12.99 -3.79 4.21
CA LEU A 258 -13.54 -4.10 5.52
C LEU A 258 -14.02 -2.86 6.29
N ASN A 259 -13.67 -1.65 5.83
CA ASN A 259 -14.10 -0.41 6.49
C ASN A 259 -15.28 0.24 5.75
N PRO A 260 -16.52 0.13 6.27
CA PRO A 260 -17.71 0.69 5.60
C PRO A 260 -17.66 2.23 5.50
N ARG A 261 -16.87 2.92 6.34
CA ARG A 261 -16.66 4.38 6.24
C ARG A 261 -15.66 4.77 5.15
N ALA A 262 -14.88 3.81 4.64
CA ALA A 262 -13.87 4.03 3.62
C ALA A 262 -14.39 3.85 2.18
N GLY A 263 -15.69 3.64 1.98
CA GLY A 263 -16.28 3.43 0.65
C GLY A 263 -15.97 4.54 -0.37
N GLY A 264 -15.70 5.77 0.09
CA GLY A 264 -15.25 6.89 -0.76
C GLY A 264 -13.80 6.80 -1.24
N LEU A 265 -12.98 5.91 -0.66
CA LEU A 265 -11.55 5.73 -0.93
C LEU A 265 -11.24 4.55 -1.85
N HIS A 266 -12.22 3.70 -2.21
CA HIS A 266 -12.05 2.65 -3.23
C HIS A 266 -11.42 3.16 -4.55
N PRO A 267 -11.81 4.33 -5.08
CA PRO A 267 -11.22 4.84 -6.30
C PRO A 267 -9.75 5.28 -6.15
N MET A 268 -9.20 5.31 -4.92
CA MET A 268 -7.78 5.51 -4.66
C MET A 268 -7.02 4.17 -4.67
N GLY A 269 -7.60 3.09 -4.13
CA GLY A 269 -6.99 1.75 -4.22
C GLY A 269 -6.75 1.34 -5.67
N THR A 270 -7.73 1.57 -6.54
CA THR A 270 -7.58 1.32 -7.99
C THR A 270 -6.48 2.16 -8.64
N ALA A 271 -6.25 3.39 -8.18
CA ALA A 271 -5.22 4.27 -8.73
C ALA A 271 -3.82 3.82 -8.28
N LEU A 272 -3.67 3.40 -7.01
CA LEU A 272 -2.43 2.82 -6.51
C LEU A 272 -2.09 1.50 -7.22
N ARG A 273 -3.10 0.66 -7.50
CA ARG A 273 -2.93 -0.59 -8.25
C ARG A 273 -2.43 -0.35 -9.67
N SER A 274 -3.09 0.58 -10.39
CA SER A 274 -2.68 1.02 -11.73
C SER A 274 -1.26 1.62 -11.72
N GLY A 275 -0.95 2.40 -10.68
CA GLY A 275 0.38 2.97 -10.47
C GLY A 275 1.47 1.91 -10.25
N LEU A 276 1.20 0.91 -9.40
CA LEU A 276 2.10 -0.22 -9.18
C LEU A 276 2.33 -1.01 -10.47
N GLU A 277 1.26 -1.32 -11.20
CA GLU A 277 1.34 -2.04 -12.47
C GLU A 277 2.20 -1.28 -13.50
N THR A 278 2.05 0.04 -13.57
CA THR A 278 2.89 0.90 -14.44
C THR A 278 4.37 0.85 -14.03
N LEU A 279 4.68 0.88 -12.73
CA LEU A 279 6.05 0.76 -12.22
C LEU A 279 6.62 -0.66 -12.44
N GLU A 280 5.79 -1.70 -12.36
CA GLU A 280 6.18 -3.08 -12.67
C GLU A 280 6.55 -3.22 -14.15
N TYR A 281 5.72 -2.75 -15.07
CA TYR A 281 6.07 -2.73 -16.49
C TYR A 281 7.32 -1.88 -16.76
N SER A 282 7.50 -0.78 -16.03
CA SER A 282 8.71 0.05 -16.13
C SER A 282 9.95 -0.72 -15.69
N ALA A 283 9.88 -1.48 -14.59
CA ALA A 283 10.98 -2.33 -14.12
C ALA A 283 11.37 -3.41 -15.15
N VAL A 284 10.39 -4.01 -15.81
CA VAL A 284 10.62 -5.00 -16.88
C VAL A 284 11.34 -4.37 -18.07
N ASN A 285 10.91 -3.19 -18.52
CA ASN A 285 11.55 -2.48 -19.63
C ASN A 285 12.96 -1.98 -19.26
N LEU A 286 13.14 -1.48 -18.03
CA LEU A 286 14.44 -1.08 -17.50
C LEU A 286 15.44 -2.26 -17.49
N ARG A 287 14.97 -3.45 -17.12
CA ARG A 287 15.78 -4.67 -17.18
C ARG A 287 16.15 -5.07 -18.61
N GLY A 288 15.22 -4.92 -19.56
CA GLY A 288 15.50 -5.14 -20.99
C GLY A 288 16.55 -4.18 -21.51
N LEU A 289 16.41 -2.89 -21.20
CA LEU A 289 17.40 -1.86 -21.51
C LEU A 289 18.78 -2.17 -20.90
N ALA A 290 18.85 -2.49 -19.60
CA ALA A 290 20.09 -2.85 -18.93
C ALA A 290 20.76 -4.08 -19.59
N ARG A 291 19.96 -5.05 -20.04
CA ARG A 291 20.45 -6.22 -20.77
C ARG A 291 21.01 -5.84 -22.14
N SER A 292 20.30 -5.04 -22.92
CA SER A 292 20.75 -4.60 -24.25
C SER A 292 22.07 -3.81 -24.16
N LEU A 293 22.22 -2.96 -23.14
CA LEU A 293 23.48 -2.24 -22.86
C LEU A 293 24.62 -3.18 -22.42
N ALA A 294 24.33 -4.17 -21.57
CA ALA A 294 25.31 -5.18 -21.16
C ALA A 294 25.78 -6.06 -22.32
N ASP A 295 24.86 -6.52 -23.17
CA ASP A 295 25.17 -7.35 -24.34
C ASP A 295 26.05 -6.55 -25.34
N ARG A 296 25.82 -5.23 -25.45
CA ARG A 296 26.60 -4.31 -26.28
C ARG A 296 28.02 -4.06 -25.76
N GLN A 297 28.19 -3.91 -24.44
CA GLN A 297 29.52 -3.77 -23.83
C GLN A 297 30.43 -4.96 -24.18
N HIS A 298 29.87 -6.15 -24.37
CA HIS A 298 30.64 -7.37 -24.68
C HIS A 298 31.07 -7.48 -26.15
N LEU A 299 30.48 -6.70 -27.06
CA LEU A 299 30.68 -6.83 -28.50
C LEU A 299 31.75 -5.88 -29.08
N GLY A 300 32.15 -4.82 -28.36
CA GLY A 300 33.00 -3.76 -28.93
C GLY A 300 34.22 -3.38 -28.08
N ASP A 301 35.41 -3.39 -28.71
CA ASP A 301 36.69 -2.90 -28.14
C ASP A 301 36.76 -1.36 -28.00
N SER A 302 35.85 -0.61 -28.64
CA SER A 302 35.89 0.86 -28.74
C SER A 302 34.88 1.61 -27.84
N GLY A 303 34.24 0.90 -26.91
CA GLY A 303 33.18 1.43 -26.04
C GLY A 303 31.78 1.40 -26.68
N ILE A 304 30.76 1.68 -25.86
CA ILE A 304 29.36 1.34 -26.18
C ILE A 304 28.80 2.19 -27.33
N TYR A 305 28.96 3.51 -27.31
CA TYR A 305 28.51 4.41 -28.39
C TYR A 305 29.57 5.47 -28.70
N ALA A 306 29.41 6.24 -29.79
CA ALA A 306 30.14 7.49 -29.96
C ALA A 306 29.74 8.51 -28.87
N ILE A 307 30.62 9.47 -28.56
CA ILE A 307 30.41 10.45 -27.47
C ILE A 307 29.05 11.15 -27.61
N GLU A 308 28.73 11.65 -28.81
CA GLU A 308 27.45 12.32 -29.06
C GLU A 308 26.24 11.42 -28.75
N ALA A 309 26.26 10.16 -29.20
CA ALA A 309 25.17 9.22 -28.92
C ALA A 309 25.10 8.83 -27.43
N ARG A 310 26.23 8.77 -26.71
CA ARG A 310 26.24 8.57 -25.24
C ARG A 310 25.63 9.75 -24.51
N ASP A 311 25.91 10.98 -24.95
CA ASP A 311 25.34 12.19 -24.36
C ASP A 311 23.83 12.18 -24.47
N ARG A 312 23.28 11.98 -25.68
CA ARG A 312 21.83 11.96 -25.91
C ARG A 312 21.14 10.82 -25.17
N LEU A 313 21.72 9.61 -25.17
CA LEU A 313 21.18 8.48 -24.41
C LEU A 313 21.19 8.76 -22.91
N SER A 314 22.29 9.30 -22.37
CA SER A 314 22.39 9.62 -20.95
C SER A 314 21.37 10.70 -20.54
N ALA A 315 21.13 11.70 -21.38
CA ALA A 315 20.11 12.71 -21.16
C ALA A 315 18.70 12.11 -21.18
N ALA A 316 18.40 11.25 -22.16
CA ALA A 316 17.11 10.55 -22.22
C ALA A 316 16.86 9.68 -20.97
N LEU A 317 17.88 8.96 -20.48
CA LEU A 317 17.78 8.16 -19.26
C LEU A 317 17.56 8.99 -18.01
N ARG A 318 18.21 10.17 -17.90
CA ARG A 318 17.97 11.10 -16.79
C ARG A 318 16.54 11.64 -16.81
N GLU A 319 16.00 11.99 -17.97
CA GLU A 319 14.61 12.42 -18.08
C GLU A 319 13.62 11.29 -17.73
N ILE A 320 13.92 10.04 -18.12
CA ILE A 320 13.12 8.87 -17.71
C ILE A 320 13.21 8.62 -16.19
N SER A 321 14.39 8.80 -15.59
CA SER A 321 14.56 8.72 -14.13
C SER A 321 13.66 9.72 -13.41
N GLU A 322 13.66 10.97 -13.87
CA GLU A 322 12.79 12.00 -13.32
C GLU A 322 11.30 11.72 -13.58
N CYS A 323 10.94 11.11 -14.70
CA CYS A 323 9.58 10.61 -14.94
C CYS A 323 9.17 9.57 -13.89
N MET A 324 10.03 8.59 -13.59
CA MET A 324 9.75 7.54 -12.58
C MET A 324 9.55 8.14 -11.19
N ARG A 325 10.40 9.10 -10.80
CA ARG A 325 10.29 9.83 -9.52
C ARG A 325 9.01 10.65 -9.47
N ALA A 326 8.76 11.48 -10.49
CA ALA A 326 7.57 12.33 -10.56
C ALA A 326 6.28 11.50 -10.58
N PHE A 327 6.26 10.37 -11.28
CA PHE A 327 5.11 9.45 -11.32
C PHE A 327 4.85 8.79 -9.96
N GLY A 328 5.88 8.25 -9.29
CA GLY A 328 5.75 7.69 -7.94
C GLY A 328 5.20 8.72 -6.95
N LEU A 329 5.67 9.96 -7.03
CA LEU A 329 5.18 11.07 -6.23
C LEU A 329 3.77 11.54 -6.63
N LEU A 330 3.40 11.46 -7.91
CA LEU A 330 2.06 11.77 -8.40
C LEU A 330 1.03 10.77 -7.86
N VAL A 331 1.34 9.48 -7.93
CA VAL A 331 0.51 8.40 -7.39
C VAL A 331 0.41 8.51 -5.86
N ARG A 332 1.51 8.86 -5.17
CA ARG A 332 1.50 9.21 -3.74
C ARG A 332 0.62 10.42 -3.45
N SER A 333 0.69 11.46 -4.27
CA SER A 333 0.10 12.78 -4.01
C SER A 333 -1.34 12.95 -4.46
N GLU A 334 -2.00 11.97 -5.10
CA GLU A 334 -3.45 12.04 -5.43
C GLU A 334 -4.36 12.32 -4.20
N VAL A 335 -3.79 12.33 -2.99
CA VAL A 335 -4.43 12.62 -1.70
C VAL A 335 -4.00 13.98 -1.09
N VAL A 336 -2.89 14.60 -1.53
CA VAL A 336 -2.33 15.84 -0.98
C VAL A 336 -2.48 17.01 -1.98
N ARG A 337 -2.62 18.25 -1.50
CA ARG A 337 -2.93 19.47 -2.29
C ARG A 337 -1.97 19.81 -3.44
N ASP A 338 -0.90 19.03 -3.65
CA ASP A 338 0.21 19.34 -4.57
C ASP A 338 0.27 18.46 -5.83
N VAL A 339 -0.81 17.73 -6.16
CA VAL A 339 -0.93 16.92 -7.40
C VAL A 339 -0.50 17.69 -8.64
N ARG A 340 -0.77 19.00 -8.72
CA ARG A 340 -0.47 19.81 -9.91
C ARG A 340 1.03 19.95 -10.17
N ALA A 341 1.85 20.07 -9.13
CA ALA A 341 3.29 20.26 -9.30
C ALA A 341 3.94 18.99 -9.88
N TYR A 342 3.60 17.82 -9.34
CA TYR A 342 4.12 16.54 -9.84
C TYR A 342 3.58 16.17 -11.22
N ASP A 343 2.32 16.51 -11.49
CA ASP A 343 1.67 16.31 -12.78
C ASP A 343 2.32 17.16 -13.88
N GLU A 344 2.66 18.41 -13.57
CA GLU A 344 3.40 19.29 -14.49
C GLU A 344 4.85 18.84 -14.67
N ALA A 345 5.50 18.40 -13.58
CA ALA A 345 6.84 17.85 -13.66
C ALA A 345 6.91 16.62 -14.55
N LEU A 346 5.99 15.67 -14.38
CA LEU A 346 5.91 14.47 -15.21
C LEU A 346 5.74 14.83 -16.69
N ARG A 347 4.85 15.77 -17.03
CA ARG A 347 4.68 16.20 -18.44
C ARG A 347 5.94 16.78 -19.04
N ARG A 348 6.62 17.64 -18.29
CA ARG A 348 7.86 18.29 -18.73
C ARG A 348 8.94 17.24 -19.00
N HIS A 349 9.16 16.31 -18.07
CA HIS A 349 10.15 15.25 -18.24
C HIS A 349 9.78 14.28 -19.38
N LEU A 350 8.48 14.01 -19.61
CA LEU A 350 8.05 13.22 -20.78
C LEU A 350 8.33 13.94 -22.10
N ALA A 351 8.15 15.25 -22.15
CA ALA A 351 8.43 16.04 -23.35
C ALA A 351 9.94 16.10 -23.65
N GLU A 352 10.76 16.42 -22.66
CA GLU A 352 12.22 16.46 -22.82
C GLU A 352 12.80 15.06 -23.07
N GLY A 353 12.29 14.02 -22.40
CA GLY A 353 12.72 12.64 -22.62
C GLY A 353 12.45 12.16 -24.05
N ARG A 354 11.30 12.51 -24.63
CA ARG A 354 11.01 12.23 -26.06
C ARG A 354 11.95 12.95 -27.00
N LYS A 355 12.22 14.23 -26.73
CA LYS A 355 13.17 15.02 -27.51
C LYS A 355 14.57 14.40 -27.47
N MET A 356 15.07 14.03 -26.29
CA MET A 356 16.37 13.37 -26.14
C MET A 356 16.41 11.99 -26.80
N ARG A 357 15.30 11.23 -26.76
CA ARG A 357 15.15 9.97 -27.49
C ARG A 357 15.23 10.17 -28.99
N ASP A 358 14.53 11.16 -29.54
CA ASP A 358 14.55 11.49 -30.97
C ASP A 358 15.97 11.88 -31.42
N GLU A 359 16.63 12.75 -30.65
CA GLU A 359 18.02 13.15 -30.89
C GLU A 359 19.00 11.97 -30.82
N PHE A 360 18.77 11.01 -29.92
CA PHE A 360 19.54 9.77 -29.88
C PHE A 360 19.29 8.87 -31.10
N ALA A 361 18.04 8.79 -31.57
CA ALA A 361 17.72 8.05 -32.79
C ALA A 361 18.41 8.65 -34.03
N ASP A 362 18.45 9.98 -34.12
CA ASP A 362 19.16 10.70 -35.19
C ASP A 362 20.67 10.41 -35.15
N ALA A 363 21.28 10.40 -33.97
CA ALA A 363 22.69 10.06 -33.79
C ALA A 363 23.02 8.61 -34.21
N LEU A 364 22.02 7.71 -34.17
CA LEU A 364 22.16 6.32 -34.60
C LEU A 364 21.80 6.09 -36.08
N ALA A 365 21.16 7.06 -36.74
CA ALA A 365 20.64 6.91 -38.10
C ALA A 365 21.67 6.39 -39.13
N PRO A 366 22.95 6.82 -39.12
CA PRO A 366 23.96 6.30 -40.04
C PRO A 366 24.22 4.78 -39.86
N TRP A 367 24.23 4.31 -38.61
CA TRP A 367 24.53 2.92 -38.25
C TRP A 367 23.38 1.97 -38.53
N ILE A 368 22.16 2.46 -38.33
CA ILE A 368 20.91 1.73 -38.62
C ILE A 368 20.74 1.60 -40.13
N SER A 369 20.92 2.69 -40.87
CA SER A 369 20.74 2.72 -42.33
C SER A 369 21.75 1.84 -43.07
N ALA A 370 22.99 1.76 -42.55
CA ALA A 370 24.04 0.89 -43.09
C ALA A 370 23.84 -0.60 -42.78
N ARG A 371 22.82 -0.98 -41.98
CA ARG A 371 22.60 -2.35 -41.47
C ARG A 371 23.88 -2.97 -40.88
N SER A 372 24.64 -2.16 -40.14
CA SER A 372 25.85 -2.59 -39.43
C SER A 372 25.61 -3.84 -38.58
N ALA A 373 26.61 -4.68 -38.30
CA ALA A 373 26.41 -5.94 -37.56
C ALA A 373 25.61 -5.78 -36.24
N GLU A 374 25.67 -4.59 -35.63
CA GLU A 374 25.05 -4.21 -34.36
C GLU A 374 23.70 -3.47 -34.48
N TRP A 375 23.20 -3.19 -35.69
CA TRP A 375 22.01 -2.34 -35.91
C TRP A 375 20.76 -2.79 -35.13
N ARG A 376 20.63 -4.10 -34.87
CA ARG A 376 19.53 -4.69 -34.09
C ARG A 376 19.56 -4.28 -32.62
N LEU A 377 20.75 -4.17 -32.03
CA LEU A 377 20.92 -3.75 -30.63
C LEU A 377 20.62 -2.25 -30.47
N HIS A 378 20.95 -1.44 -31.49
CA HIS A 378 20.57 -0.02 -31.53
C HIS A 378 19.05 0.16 -31.51
N ALA A 379 18.34 -0.61 -32.33
CA ALA A 379 16.89 -0.59 -32.39
C ALA A 379 16.24 -1.08 -31.07
N GLU A 380 16.81 -2.09 -30.43
CA GLU A 380 16.31 -2.61 -29.15
C GLU A 380 16.35 -1.57 -28.02
N VAL A 381 17.45 -0.81 -27.92
CA VAL A 381 17.56 0.29 -26.94
C VAL A 381 16.47 1.35 -27.18
N LEU A 382 16.26 1.77 -28.43
CA LEU A 382 15.21 2.72 -28.79
C LEU A 382 13.81 2.19 -28.42
N VAL A 383 13.54 0.91 -28.70
CA VAL A 383 12.26 0.28 -28.32
C VAL A 383 12.02 0.32 -26.81
N HIS A 384 13.06 0.11 -25.99
CA HIS A 384 12.90 0.19 -24.55
C HIS A 384 12.68 1.62 -24.04
N LEU A 385 13.36 2.62 -24.61
CA LEU A 385 13.12 4.03 -24.29
C LEU A 385 11.68 4.43 -24.62
N ASP A 386 11.19 4.05 -25.81
CA ASP A 386 9.84 4.34 -26.27
C ASP A 386 8.79 3.73 -25.36
N ARG A 387 8.96 2.45 -25.01
CA ARG A 387 8.06 1.75 -24.10
C ARG A 387 7.99 2.43 -22.73
N LEU A 388 9.12 2.86 -22.18
CA LEU A 388 9.15 3.56 -20.89
C LEU A 388 8.39 4.90 -20.96
N LEU A 389 8.66 5.72 -21.99
CA LEU A 389 7.99 7.01 -22.17
C LEU A 389 6.48 6.85 -22.44
N ASP A 390 6.09 5.88 -23.26
CA ASP A 390 4.69 5.64 -23.61
C ASP A 390 3.87 5.07 -22.46
N LEU A 391 4.46 4.23 -21.61
CA LEU A 391 3.79 3.70 -20.40
C LEU A 391 3.34 4.85 -19.50
N PHE A 392 4.24 5.78 -19.18
CA PHE A 392 3.94 6.92 -18.32
C PHE A 392 2.94 7.89 -18.98
N ASP A 393 3.02 8.14 -20.28
CA ASP A 393 2.06 9.02 -20.99
C ASP A 393 0.66 8.39 -21.11
N ALA A 394 0.58 7.09 -21.39
CA ALA A 394 -0.69 6.37 -21.44
C ALA A 394 -1.42 6.44 -20.08
N GLU A 395 -0.70 6.14 -19.01
CA GLU A 395 -1.25 6.15 -17.65
C GLU A 395 -1.61 7.57 -17.19
N HIS A 396 -0.74 8.56 -17.45
CA HIS A 396 -1.01 9.96 -17.17
C HIS A 396 -2.30 10.46 -17.85
N ARG A 397 -2.52 10.08 -19.13
CA ARG A 397 -3.75 10.41 -19.86
C ARG A 397 -4.97 9.68 -19.30
N ALA A 398 -4.83 8.42 -18.86
CA ALA A 398 -5.91 7.68 -18.20
C ALA A 398 -6.32 8.35 -16.87
N GLN A 399 -5.35 8.68 -16.02
CA GLN A 399 -5.59 9.37 -14.75
C GLN A 399 -6.22 10.75 -14.95
N SER A 400 -5.70 11.55 -15.90
CA SER A 400 -6.26 12.86 -16.26
C SER A 400 -7.73 12.79 -16.68
N ARG A 401 -8.09 11.80 -17.51
CA ARG A 401 -9.50 11.56 -17.93
C ARG A 401 -10.38 11.18 -16.74
N ASN A 402 -9.91 10.30 -15.86
CA ASN A 402 -10.63 9.89 -14.66
C ASN A 402 -10.86 11.07 -13.70
N ARG A 403 -9.84 11.91 -13.47
CA ARG A 403 -9.95 13.14 -12.66
C ARG A 403 -10.99 14.10 -13.24
N ARG A 404 -10.97 14.32 -14.56
CA ARG A 404 -11.96 15.17 -15.25
C ARG A 404 -13.38 14.63 -15.09
N ARG A 405 -13.58 13.33 -15.27
CA ARG A 405 -14.89 12.67 -15.06
C ARG A 405 -15.40 12.84 -13.63
N ARG A 406 -14.54 12.68 -12.62
CA ARG A 406 -14.92 12.89 -11.21
C ARG A 406 -15.34 14.33 -10.92
N ARG A 407 -14.59 15.33 -11.42
CA ARG A 407 -14.94 16.75 -11.24
C ARG A 407 -16.29 17.09 -11.86
N ILE A 408 -16.59 16.56 -13.05
CA ILE A 408 -17.87 16.75 -13.72
C ILE A 408 -19.00 16.11 -12.89
N ARG A 409 -18.83 14.86 -12.44
CA ARG A 409 -19.83 14.17 -11.59
C ARG A 409 -20.08 14.92 -10.28
N HIS A 410 -19.04 15.46 -9.65
CA HIS A 410 -19.16 16.25 -8.42
C HIS A 410 -19.93 17.55 -8.66
N ARG A 411 -19.66 18.26 -9.78
CA ARG A 411 -20.40 19.48 -10.16
C ARG A 411 -21.88 19.18 -10.43
N ILE A 412 -22.18 18.11 -11.15
CA ILE A 412 -23.57 17.69 -11.44
C ILE A 412 -24.29 17.31 -10.13
N GLY A 413 -23.66 16.53 -9.25
CA GLY A 413 -24.24 16.15 -7.96
C GLY A 413 -24.41 17.34 -7.01
N ALA A 414 -23.51 18.32 -7.04
CA ALA A 414 -23.65 19.56 -6.29
C ALA A 414 -24.81 20.42 -6.83
N ALA A 415 -24.92 20.56 -8.15
CA ALA A 415 -26.02 21.28 -8.80
C ALA A 415 -27.39 20.64 -8.52
N ALA A 416 -27.47 19.30 -8.51
CA ALA A 416 -28.68 18.54 -8.18
C ALA A 416 -29.09 18.71 -6.70
N ARG A 417 -28.12 18.86 -5.78
CA ARG A 417 -28.40 19.12 -4.35
C ARG A 417 -28.76 20.57 -4.04
N SER A 418 -28.29 21.53 -4.84
CA SER A 418 -28.68 22.94 -4.74
C SER A 418 -29.99 23.27 -5.47
N GLY A 419 -30.52 22.36 -6.30
CA GLY A 419 -31.80 22.51 -7.00
C GLY A 419 -32.98 22.08 -6.11
N GLY A 420 -33.47 22.98 -5.26
CA GLY A 420 -34.80 22.86 -4.65
C GLY A 420 -35.93 22.90 -5.70
N PRO A 421 -37.17 22.48 -5.35
CA PRO A 421 -38.19 22.13 -6.32
C PRO A 421 -38.65 23.31 -7.19
N ASP A 422 -38.62 23.06 -8.50
CA ASP A 422 -39.50 23.57 -9.56
C ASP A 422 -39.94 25.06 -9.47
N ARG A 423 -39.08 25.97 -9.93
CA ARG A 423 -39.58 27.23 -10.50
C ARG A 423 -39.97 26.98 -11.95
N ARG A 424 -41.21 26.52 -12.15
CA ARG A 424 -41.86 26.54 -13.46
C ARG A 424 -41.72 27.94 -14.08
N PRO A 425 -41.35 28.07 -15.37
CA PRO A 425 -41.30 29.36 -16.02
C PRO A 425 -42.71 29.98 -16.01
N ARG A 426 -42.85 31.15 -15.36
CA ARG A 426 -44.07 31.94 -15.41
C ARG A 426 -44.35 32.30 -16.87
N THR A 427 -45.44 31.77 -17.41
CA THR A 427 -46.02 32.21 -18.69
C THR A 427 -46.19 33.73 -18.68
N PRO A 428 -45.73 34.45 -19.71
CA PRO A 428 -45.85 35.90 -19.74
C PRO A 428 -47.32 36.30 -19.84
N VAL A 429 -47.78 37.10 -18.86
CA VAL A 429 -49.09 37.73 -18.86
C VAL A 429 -49.16 38.68 -20.06
N ARG A 430 -49.94 38.29 -21.06
CA ARG A 430 -50.24 39.09 -22.26
C ARG A 430 -51.05 40.32 -21.83
N ARG A 431 -50.39 41.48 -21.67
CA ARG A 431 -51.09 42.77 -21.48
C ARG A 431 -51.93 43.06 -22.72
N ARG A 432 -53.25 43.15 -22.55
CA ARG A 432 -54.17 43.69 -23.56
C ARG A 432 -53.86 45.19 -23.78
N PRO A 433 -53.99 45.73 -25.01
CA PRO A 433 -53.93 47.17 -25.22
C PRO A 433 -55.18 47.84 -24.63
N ARG A 434 -55.00 49.01 -24.01
CA ARG A 434 -56.10 49.91 -23.64
C ARG A 434 -56.71 50.53 -24.91
N PRO A 435 -58.04 50.66 -25.02
CA PRO A 435 -58.66 51.55 -26.00
C PRO A 435 -58.80 52.97 -25.40
N GLY A 436 -58.55 53.99 -26.23
CA GLY A 436 -58.81 55.41 -25.92
C GLY A 436 -57.60 56.14 -25.40
#